data_AF-A0A1I2I5P9-F1
#
_entry.id   AF-A0A1I2I5P9-F1
#
_cell.length_a   1.000
_cell.length_b   1.000
_cell.length_c   1.000
_cell.angle_alpha   90.00
_cell.angle_beta   90.00
_cell.angle_gamma   90.00
#
_symmetry.space_group_name_H-M   'P 1'
#
loop_
_entity.id
_entity.type
_entity.pdbx_description
1 polymer ?
#
loop_
_entity_poly.entity_id
_entity_poly.type
_entity_poly.pdbx_seq_one_letter_code
_entity_poly.pdbx_strand_id
1 'polypeptide(L)'
;MIITNQEFLTIKEAAQQYNRSEQTIRRLVKQHILTSHVRSEDTPKGKAYQVSQVLLRQEYEVHSVTPLPALVVSDSLQLENQQLREAVAERDRTIQQLQNRLFEQGDVMNAMANQLTSQMTNQKMSHIEELLLQQNVQLGDLQKRLPSPEAEESTHSKRNLWHRLFGR
;
A
#
# COMPACT_ATOMS: atom_id res chain seq x y z
N MET A 1 6.50 -60.49 35.30
CA MET A 1 6.43 -59.10 34.80
C MET A 1 6.09 -58.22 35.99
N ILE A 2 7.03 -57.37 36.42
CA ILE A 2 6.82 -56.47 37.55
C ILE A 2 6.01 -55.29 37.01
N ILE A 3 4.71 -55.27 37.30
CA ILE A 3 3.87 -54.09 37.06
C ILE A 3 4.23 -53.10 38.17
N THR A 4 5.23 -52.25 37.91
CA THR A 4 5.49 -51.12 38.78
C THR A 4 4.37 -50.11 38.55
N ASN A 5 3.46 -49.99 39.53
CA ASN A 5 2.49 -48.89 39.61
C ASN A 5 3.26 -47.57 39.88
N GLN A 6 4.03 -47.11 38.89
CA GLN A 6 4.72 -45.83 38.95
C GLN A 6 3.69 -44.73 38.69
N GLU A 7 3.20 -44.12 39.76
CA GLU A 7 2.29 -42.97 39.72
C GLU A 7 2.81 -41.83 38.81
N PHE A 8 4.14 -41.73 38.69
CA PHE A 8 4.86 -40.77 37.86
C PHE A 8 5.79 -41.49 36.88
N LEU A 9 5.77 -41.05 35.62
CA LEU A 9 6.60 -41.57 34.54
C LEU A 9 7.65 -40.53 34.16
N THR A 10 8.85 -40.98 33.81
CA THR A 10 9.82 -40.07 33.18
C THR A 10 9.32 -39.61 31.82
N ILE A 11 9.83 -38.48 31.33
CA ILE A 11 9.50 -37.97 29.98
C ILE A 11 9.66 -39.05 28.89
N LYS A 12 10.68 -39.90 29.02
CA LYS A 12 10.97 -40.97 28.06
C LYS A 12 9.95 -42.10 28.11
N GLU A 13 9.63 -42.56 29.31
CA GLU A 13 8.63 -43.61 29.51
C GLU A 13 7.24 -43.15 29.08
N ALA A 14 6.87 -41.91 29.44
CA ALA A 14 5.62 -41.30 29.01
C ALA A 14 5.53 -41.15 27.49
N ALA A 15 6.62 -40.73 26.83
CA ALA A 15 6.69 -40.63 25.37
C ALA A 15 6.47 -42.00 24.69
N GLN A 16 7.12 -43.04 25.22
CA GLN A 16 6.98 -44.40 24.72
C GLN A 16 5.58 -44.98 24.98
N GLN A 17 5.03 -44.78 26.16
CA GLN A 17 3.73 -45.35 26.56
C GLN A 17 2.55 -44.74 25.82
N TYR A 18 2.58 -43.43 25.55
CA TYR A 18 1.48 -42.71 24.88
C TYR A 18 1.73 -42.49 23.38
N ASN A 19 2.79 -43.09 22.83
CA ASN A 19 3.20 -42.93 21.43
C ASN A 19 3.29 -41.44 21.00
N ARG A 20 4.00 -40.64 21.80
CA ARG A 20 4.23 -39.21 21.60
C ARG A 20 5.72 -38.90 21.59
N SER A 21 6.08 -37.76 21.00
CA SER A 21 7.48 -37.30 21.06
C SER A 21 7.87 -36.86 22.47
N GLU A 22 9.14 -37.05 22.85
CA GLU A 22 9.67 -36.51 24.12
C GLU A 22 9.48 -34.99 24.23
N GLN A 23 9.50 -34.27 23.10
CA GLN A 23 9.29 -32.83 23.06
C GLN A 23 7.85 -32.45 23.45
N THR A 24 6.87 -33.21 22.98
CA THR A 24 5.45 -33.04 23.35
C THR A 24 5.27 -33.24 24.86
N ILE A 25 5.86 -34.30 25.41
CA ILE A 25 5.80 -34.56 26.86
C ILE A 25 6.54 -33.47 27.65
N ARG A 26 7.71 -33.00 27.19
CA ARG A 26 8.41 -31.85 27.82
C ARG A 26 7.58 -30.57 27.82
N ARG A 27 6.84 -30.30 26.74
CA ARG A 27 5.96 -29.14 26.65
C ARG A 27 4.85 -29.23 27.70
N LEU A 28 4.21 -30.40 27.80
CA LEU A 28 3.18 -30.67 28.80
C LEU A 28 3.73 -30.50 30.23
N VAL A 29 4.89 -31.08 30.51
CA VAL A 29 5.59 -30.94 31.79
C VAL A 29 5.85 -29.46 32.13
N LYS A 30 6.31 -28.66 31.17
CA LYS A 30 6.55 -27.22 31.39
C LYS A 30 5.27 -26.45 31.70
N GLN A 31 4.16 -26.80 31.05
CA GLN A 31 2.85 -26.17 31.30
C GLN A 31 2.33 -26.48 32.71
N HIS A 32 2.60 -27.69 33.21
CA HIS A 32 2.08 -28.19 34.49
C HIS A 32 3.12 -28.21 35.61
N ILE A 33 4.25 -27.51 35.46
CA ILE A 33 5.39 -27.56 36.38
C ILE A 33 5.06 -27.09 37.81
N LEU A 34 4.05 -26.23 37.97
CA LEU A 34 3.58 -25.72 39.26
C LEU A 34 2.45 -26.57 39.87
N THR A 35 2.03 -27.63 39.21
CA THR A 35 0.92 -28.47 39.65
C THR A 35 1.43 -29.74 40.33
N SER A 36 0.58 -30.39 41.12
CA SER A 36 0.87 -31.70 41.74
C SER A 36 1.14 -32.84 40.74
N HIS A 37 0.91 -32.59 39.45
CA HIS A 37 1.04 -33.56 38.36
C HIS A 37 2.47 -33.68 37.80
N VAL A 38 3.39 -32.80 38.21
CA VAL A 38 4.78 -32.82 37.76
C VAL A 38 5.71 -32.86 38.97
N ARG A 39 6.66 -33.79 38.97
CA ARG A 39 7.72 -33.89 39.98
C ARG A 39 9.06 -33.57 39.34
N SER A 40 9.91 -32.83 40.05
CA SER A 40 11.30 -32.62 39.68
C SER A 40 12.21 -33.35 40.65
N GLU A 41 13.14 -34.13 40.12
CA GLU A 41 14.18 -34.83 40.86
C GLU A 41 15.54 -34.26 40.47
N ASP A 42 16.41 -33.96 41.44
CA ASP A 42 17.74 -33.45 41.17
C ASP A 42 18.67 -34.59 40.76
N THR A 43 19.14 -34.56 39.52
CA THR A 43 20.11 -35.52 39.00
C THR A 43 21.45 -34.83 38.76
N PRO A 44 22.58 -35.55 38.68
CA PRO A 44 23.89 -34.95 38.37
C PRO A 44 23.95 -34.20 37.02
N LYS A 45 22.93 -34.37 36.15
CA LYS A 45 22.79 -33.67 34.87
C LYS A 45 21.76 -32.51 34.91
N GLY A 46 21.23 -32.18 36.09
CA GLY A 46 20.19 -31.17 36.30
C GLY A 46 18.84 -31.76 36.75
N LYS A 47 17.78 -30.95 36.72
CA LYS A 47 16.44 -31.38 37.13
C LYS A 47 15.84 -32.34 36.11
N ALA A 48 15.62 -33.59 36.52
CA ALA A 48 14.82 -34.55 35.78
C ALA A 48 13.34 -34.37 36.14
N TYR A 49 12.48 -34.24 35.14
CA TYR A 49 11.05 -34.09 35.35
C TYR A 49 10.33 -35.41 35.09
N GLN A 50 9.39 -35.71 35.99
CA GLN A 50 8.47 -36.83 35.88
C GLN A 50 7.04 -36.28 35.84
N VAL A 51 6.18 -36.96 35.10
CA VAL A 51 4.79 -36.55 34.87
C VAL A 51 3.85 -37.63 35.38
N SER A 52 2.79 -37.22 36.08
CA SER A 52 1.80 -38.14 36.63
C SER A 52 1.06 -38.87 35.51
N GLN A 53 0.74 -40.15 35.72
CA GLN A 53 -0.09 -40.89 34.78
C GLN A 53 -1.47 -40.25 34.63
N VAL A 54 -2.05 -39.72 35.71
CA VAL A 54 -3.38 -39.08 35.70
C VAL A 54 -3.45 -37.95 34.67
N LEU A 55 -2.45 -37.06 34.65
CA LEU A 55 -2.38 -35.97 33.67
C LEU A 55 -2.24 -36.52 32.24
N LEU A 56 -1.39 -37.52 32.03
CA LEU A 56 -1.22 -38.13 30.71
C LEU A 56 -2.49 -38.81 30.21
N ARG A 57 -3.25 -39.45 31.10
CA ARG A 57 -4.56 -40.03 30.77
C ARG A 57 -5.58 -38.94 30.43
N GLN A 58 -5.61 -37.85 31.19
CA GLN A 58 -6.51 -36.73 30.88
C GLN A 58 -6.21 -36.08 29.53
N GLU A 59 -4.93 -35.94 29.18
CA GLU A 59 -4.51 -35.30 27.93
C GLU A 59 -4.56 -36.25 26.71
N TYR A 60 -4.29 -37.53 26.92
CA TYR A 60 -4.08 -38.49 25.82
C TYR A 60 -4.98 -39.72 25.87
N GLU A 61 -5.60 -40.07 27.00
CA GLU A 61 -6.69 -41.06 27.08
C GLU A 61 -8.09 -40.41 26.97
N VAL A 62 -8.20 -39.31 26.22
CA VAL A 62 -9.52 -38.84 25.81
C VAL A 62 -10.00 -39.70 24.65
N HIS A 63 -10.79 -40.72 25.02
CA HIS A 63 -11.97 -41.21 24.31
C HIS A 63 -11.83 -41.30 22.80
N SER A 64 -11.81 -42.55 22.30
CA SER A 64 -12.25 -42.93 20.96
C SER A 64 -13.13 -41.84 20.33
N VAL A 65 -12.56 -41.10 19.38
CA VAL A 65 -13.17 -40.06 18.56
C VAL A 65 -14.69 -40.07 18.64
N THR A 66 -15.27 -39.34 19.59
CA THR A 66 -16.68 -38.96 19.46
C THR A 66 -16.69 -38.05 18.23
N PRO A 67 -17.37 -38.41 17.14
CA PRO A 67 -17.41 -37.54 15.98
C PRO A 67 -17.97 -36.21 16.48
N LEU A 68 -17.19 -35.14 16.30
CA LEU A 68 -17.68 -33.79 16.49
C LEU A 68 -19.02 -33.70 15.74
N PRO A 69 -20.12 -33.25 16.40
CA PRO A 69 -21.37 -33.09 15.69
C PRO A 69 -21.07 -32.18 14.50
N ALA A 70 -21.40 -32.66 13.29
CA ALA A 70 -21.24 -31.87 12.08
C ALA A 70 -21.87 -30.50 12.33
N LEU A 71 -21.15 -29.44 12.03
CA LEU A 71 -21.64 -28.07 12.16
C LEU A 71 -22.84 -27.92 11.21
N VAL A 72 -24.05 -28.16 11.74
CA VAL A 72 -25.30 -27.94 10.99
C VAL A 72 -25.46 -26.44 10.89
N VAL A 73 -24.95 -25.87 9.78
CA VAL A 73 -25.21 -24.47 9.45
C VAL A 73 -26.71 -24.35 9.27
N SER A 74 -27.36 -23.63 10.17
CA SER A 74 -28.80 -23.39 10.10
C SER A 74 -29.16 -22.76 8.75
N ASP A 75 -30.26 -23.21 8.14
CA ASP A 75 -30.73 -22.70 6.84
C ASP A 75 -30.89 -21.18 6.83
N SER A 76 -31.17 -20.57 7.98
CA SER A 76 -31.22 -19.11 8.16
C SER A 76 -29.87 -18.43 7.91
N LEU A 77 -28.75 -19.01 8.37
CA LEU A 77 -27.40 -18.46 8.17
C LEU A 77 -26.94 -18.63 6.72
N GLN A 78 -27.40 -19.68 6.03
CA GLN A 78 -27.14 -19.87 4.61
C GLN A 78 -27.88 -18.82 3.77
N LEU A 79 -29.15 -18.59 4.09
CA LEU A 79 -29.96 -17.58 3.43
C LEU A 79 -29.43 -16.16 3.64
N GLU A 80 -29.01 -15.82 4.87
CA GLU A 80 -28.37 -14.54 5.18
C GLU A 80 -27.05 -14.38 4.41
N ASN A 81 -26.21 -15.42 4.37
CA ASN A 81 -24.97 -15.38 3.58
C ASN A 81 -25.24 -15.17 2.09
N GLN A 82 -26.29 -15.79 1.56
CA GLN A 82 -26.67 -15.63 0.17
C GLN A 82 -27.11 -14.18 -0.11
N GLN A 83 -27.96 -13.61 0.74
CA GLN A 83 -28.39 -12.22 0.64
C GLN A 83 -27.21 -11.24 0.74
N LEU A 84 -26.26 -11.48 1.65
CA LEU A 84 -25.06 -10.67 1.77
C LEU A 84 -24.20 -10.74 0.51
N ARG A 85 -24.05 -11.93 -0.10
CA ARG A 85 -23.31 -12.09 -1.36
C ARG A 85 -23.98 -11.35 -2.52
N GLU A 86 -25.31 -11.40 -2.59
CA GLU A 86 -26.07 -10.67 -3.61
C GLU A 86 -25.94 -9.15 -3.43
N ALA A 87 -26.06 -8.66 -2.19
CA ALA A 87 -25.87 -7.25 -1.87
C ALA A 87 -24.45 -6.75 -2.19
N VAL A 88 -23.42 -7.57 -1.94
CA VAL A 88 -22.03 -7.24 -2.33
C VAL A 88 -21.90 -7.17 -3.84
N ALA A 89 -22.43 -8.16 -4.58
CA ALA A 89 -22.37 -8.16 -6.04
C ALA A 89 -23.08 -6.94 -6.67
N GLU A 90 -24.18 -6.48 -6.07
CA GLU A 90 -24.87 -5.27 -6.51
C GLU A 90 -24.06 -3.99 -6.24
N ARG A 91 -23.42 -3.91 -5.07
CA ARG A 91 -22.51 -2.80 -4.74
C ARG A 91 -21.31 -2.76 -5.68
N ASP A 92 -20.72 -3.91 -5.99
CA ASP A 92 -19.58 -4.00 -6.91
C ASP A 92 -19.95 -3.49 -8.31
N ARG A 93 -21.14 -3.86 -8.81
CA ARG A 93 -21.65 -3.32 -10.09
C ARG A 93 -21.81 -1.80 -10.04
N THR A 94 -22.32 -1.28 -8.93
CA THR A 94 -22.49 0.18 -8.74
C THR A 94 -21.15 0.90 -8.71
N ILE A 95 -20.15 0.32 -8.02
CA ILE A 95 -18.78 0.86 -7.98
C ILE A 95 -18.19 0.90 -9.40
N GLN A 96 -18.32 -0.17 -10.18
CA GLN A 96 -17.84 -0.19 -11.57
C GLN A 96 -18.52 0.87 -12.44
N GLN A 97 -19.84 1.06 -12.30
CA GLN A 97 -20.55 2.12 -13.02
C GLN A 97 -20.06 3.52 -12.65
N LEU A 98 -19.81 3.78 -11.36
CA LEU A 98 -19.30 5.06 -10.89
C LEU A 98 -17.86 5.30 -11.35
N GLN A 99 -17.01 4.27 -11.34
CA GLN A 99 -15.64 4.35 -11.85
C GLN A 99 -15.62 4.69 -13.34
N ASN A 100 -16.46 4.05 -14.15
CA ASN A 100 -16.55 4.35 -15.58
C ASN A 100 -16.97 5.81 -15.82
N ARG A 101 -17.98 6.30 -15.08
CA ARG A 101 -18.39 7.71 -15.17
C ARG A 101 -17.31 8.69 -14.76
N LEU A 102 -16.54 8.37 -13.70
CA LEU A 102 -15.42 9.20 -13.27
C LEU A 102 -14.30 9.25 -14.32
N PHE A 103 -14.04 8.12 -14.99
CA PHE A 103 -13.07 8.06 -16.08
C PHE A 103 -13.52 8.92 -17.26
N GLU A 104 -14.77 8.77 -17.71
CA GLU A 104 -15.35 9.60 -18.77
C GLU A 104 -15.31 11.10 -18.41
N GLN A 105 -15.63 11.46 -17.16
CA GLN A 105 -15.53 12.84 -16.70
C GLN A 105 -14.09 13.36 -16.69
N GLY A 106 -13.13 12.52 -16.31
CA GLY A 106 -11.70 12.84 -16.34
C GLY A 106 -11.22 13.14 -17.77
N ASP A 107 -11.65 12.33 -18.73
CA ASP A 107 -11.33 12.53 -20.15
C ASP A 107 -11.92 13.85 -20.67
N VAL A 108 -13.19 14.15 -20.34
CA VAL A 108 -13.83 15.42 -20.71
C VAL A 108 -13.10 16.61 -20.10
N MET A 109 -12.71 16.53 -18.82
CA MET A 109 -11.97 17.60 -18.15
C MET A 109 -10.59 17.82 -18.78
N ASN A 110 -9.88 16.74 -19.12
CA ASN A 110 -8.58 16.82 -19.78
C ASN A 110 -8.71 17.42 -21.19
N ALA A 111 -9.71 17.00 -21.96
CA ALA A 111 -10.01 17.59 -23.27
C ALA A 111 -10.31 19.10 -23.15
N MET A 112 -11.11 19.50 -22.15
CA MET A 112 -11.40 20.91 -21.89
C MET A 112 -10.16 21.71 -21.50
N ALA A 113 -9.29 21.16 -20.63
CA ALA A 113 -8.05 21.81 -20.22
C ALA A 113 -7.11 22.01 -21.42
N ASN A 114 -6.99 21.01 -22.29
CA ASN A 114 -6.19 21.09 -23.51
C ASN A 114 -6.77 22.12 -24.48
N GLN A 115 -8.09 22.18 -24.63
CA GLN A 115 -8.75 23.18 -25.46
C GLN A 115 -8.54 24.60 -24.92
N LEU A 116 -8.70 24.83 -23.62
CA LEU A 116 -8.47 26.13 -23.00
C LEU A 116 -7.01 26.56 -23.15
N THR A 117 -6.08 25.63 -22.95
CA THR A 117 -4.65 25.89 -23.14
C THR A 117 -4.36 26.27 -24.59
N SER A 118 -4.89 25.50 -25.55
CA SER A 118 -4.73 25.78 -26.98
C SER A 118 -5.34 27.14 -27.38
N GLN A 119 -6.51 27.49 -26.86
CA GLN A 119 -7.13 28.79 -27.10
C GLN A 119 -6.28 29.93 -26.53
N MET A 120 -5.79 29.80 -25.30
CA MET A 120 -4.89 30.77 -24.67
C MET A 120 -3.58 30.94 -25.45
N THR A 121 -2.98 29.83 -25.90
CA THR A 121 -1.75 29.91 -26.71
C THR A 121 -2.01 30.57 -28.05
N ASN A 122 -3.13 30.25 -28.71
CA ASN A 122 -3.49 30.85 -29.99
C ASN A 122 -3.76 32.35 -29.85
N GLN A 123 -4.51 32.77 -28.81
CA GLN A 123 -4.75 34.19 -28.53
C GLN A 123 -3.45 34.96 -28.27
N LYS A 124 -2.56 34.40 -27.44
CA LYS A 124 -1.24 35.00 -27.19
C LYS A 124 -0.42 35.08 -28.47
N MET A 125 -0.44 34.05 -29.31
CA MET A 125 0.27 34.03 -30.58
C MET A 125 -0.27 35.11 -31.53
N SER A 126 -1.59 35.21 -31.71
CA SER A 126 -2.20 36.25 -32.53
C SER A 126 -1.85 37.66 -32.03
N HIS A 127 -1.81 37.86 -30.72
CA HIS A 127 -1.40 39.15 -30.14
C HIS A 127 0.09 39.46 -30.41
N ILE A 128 0.96 38.46 -30.32
CA ILE A 128 2.38 38.61 -30.66
C ILE A 128 2.53 38.95 -32.15
N GLU A 129 1.79 38.29 -33.04
CA GLU A 129 1.80 38.56 -34.48
C GLU A 129 1.38 40.00 -34.79
N GLU A 130 0.33 40.50 -34.12
CA GLU A 130 -0.12 41.89 -34.25
C GLU A 130 0.97 42.89 -33.81
N LEU A 131 1.61 42.65 -32.67
CA LEU A 131 2.70 43.48 -32.18
C LEU A 131 3.90 43.47 -33.14
N LEU A 132 4.24 42.32 -33.73
CA LEU A 132 5.32 42.22 -34.72
C LEU A 132 5.00 43.00 -36.00
N LEU A 133 3.76 42.95 -36.48
CA LEU A 133 3.31 43.77 -37.62
C LEU A 133 3.41 45.26 -37.30
N GLN A 134 2.95 45.68 -36.11
CA GLN A 134 3.03 47.07 -35.68
C GLN A 134 4.49 47.54 -35.58
N GLN A 135 5.37 46.73 -35.02
CA GLN A 135 6.81 47.03 -34.94
C GLN A 135 7.43 47.14 -36.34
N ASN A 136 7.09 46.26 -37.28
CA ASN A 136 7.57 46.35 -38.65
C ASN A 136 7.15 47.64 -39.36
N VAL A 137 5.90 48.09 -39.17
CA VAL A 137 5.45 49.38 -39.71
C VAL A 137 6.25 50.53 -39.12
N GLN A 138 6.44 50.54 -37.79
CA GLN A 138 7.24 51.57 -37.11
C GLN A 138 8.69 51.60 -37.61
N LEU A 139 9.32 50.44 -37.79
CA LEU A 139 10.68 50.35 -38.35
C LEU A 139 10.73 50.85 -39.78
N GLY A 140 9.74 50.53 -40.63
CA GLY A 140 9.63 51.04 -41.99
C GLY A 140 9.48 52.56 -42.04
N ASP A 141 8.71 53.14 -41.13
CA ASP A 141 8.55 54.60 -41.04
C ASP A 141 9.81 55.29 -40.49
N LEU A 142 10.49 54.68 -39.52
CA LEU A 142 11.81 55.13 -39.09
C LEU A 142 12.83 55.07 -40.23
N GLN A 143 12.79 54.02 -41.07
CA GLN A 143 13.65 53.89 -42.23
C GLN A 143 13.39 54.97 -43.29
N LYS A 144 12.14 55.35 -43.52
CA LYS A 144 11.80 56.47 -44.42
C LYS A 144 12.24 57.83 -43.87
N ARG A 145 12.29 57.97 -42.54
CA ARG A 145 12.74 59.19 -41.85
C ARG A 145 14.25 59.26 -41.69
N LEU A 146 14.95 58.13 -41.82
CA LEU A 146 16.41 58.12 -41.94
C LEU A 146 16.74 58.82 -43.26
N PRO A 147 17.59 59.85 -43.24
CA PRO A 147 18.04 60.49 -44.48
C PRO A 147 18.71 59.44 -45.36
N SER A 148 18.42 59.47 -46.66
CA SER A 148 19.17 58.68 -47.64
C SER A 148 20.67 58.93 -47.40
N PRO A 149 21.51 57.87 -47.34
CA PRO A 149 22.95 58.03 -47.09
C PRO A 149 23.68 58.82 -48.18
N GLU A 150 22.98 59.26 -49.24
CA GLU A 150 23.52 60.09 -50.31
C GLU A 150 23.26 61.59 -50.15
N ALA A 151 22.56 62.03 -49.09
CA ALA A 151 22.36 63.45 -48.81
C ALA A 151 23.19 63.92 -47.60
N GLU A 152 24.25 64.65 -47.91
CA GLU A 152 24.90 65.69 -47.11
C GLU A 152 26.09 65.29 -46.21
N GLU A 153 27.26 65.46 -46.83
CA GLU A 153 28.44 66.14 -46.29
C GLU A 153 28.11 67.24 -45.27
N SER A 154 28.15 66.93 -43.96
CA SER A 154 28.42 67.92 -42.90
C SER A 154 28.81 67.22 -41.60
N THR A 155 30.01 66.66 -41.57
CA THR A 155 30.55 65.79 -40.51
C THR A 155 30.89 66.50 -39.18
N HIS A 156 30.66 67.81 -39.04
CA HIS A 156 31.02 68.54 -37.82
C HIS A 156 29.91 68.68 -36.77
N SER A 157 28.63 68.67 -37.15
CA SER A 157 27.52 68.92 -36.19
C SER A 157 27.15 67.66 -35.38
N LYS A 158 27.21 66.48 -36.00
CA LYS A 158 26.79 65.22 -35.36
C LYS A 158 27.67 64.85 -34.18
N ARG A 159 28.97 65.13 -34.22
CA ARG A 159 29.93 64.79 -33.15
C ARG A 159 29.64 65.52 -31.83
N ASN A 160 29.11 66.75 -31.88
CA ASN A 160 28.78 67.53 -30.68
C ASN A 160 27.47 67.09 -30.00
N LEU A 161 26.51 66.56 -30.76
CA LEU A 161 25.24 66.10 -30.21
C LEU A 161 25.38 64.76 -29.48
N TRP A 162 26.12 63.80 -30.07
CA TRP A 162 26.38 62.51 -29.43
C TRP A 162 27.22 62.64 -28.15
N HIS A 163 28.16 63.59 -28.13
CA HIS A 163 28.98 63.84 -26.95
C HIS A 163 28.22 64.53 -25.80
N ARG A 164 27.13 65.27 -26.07
CA ARG A 164 26.25 65.84 -25.05
C ARG A 164 25.26 64.84 -24.45
N LEU A 165 24.85 63.84 -25.22
CA LEU A 165 23.86 62.86 -24.77
C LEU A 165 24.49 61.65 -24.06
N PHE A 166 25.74 61.31 -24.38
CA PHE A 166 26.40 60.10 -23.87
C PHE A 166 27.84 60.32 -23.39
N GLY A 167 28.30 61.57 -23.28
CA GLY A 167 29.65 61.90 -22.86
C GLY A 167 29.78 62.09 -21.35
N ARG A 168 30.16 60.99 -20.67
CA ARG A 168 30.50 60.84 -19.25
C ARG A 168 29.38 61.06 -18.23
#